data_AF-A0A9W8BB88-F1
#
_entry.id   AF-A0A9W8BB88-F1
#
_cell.length_a   1.000
_cell.length_b   1.000
_cell.length_c   1.000
_cell.angle_alpha   90.00
_cell.angle_beta   90.00
_cell.angle_gamma   90.00
#
_symmetry.space_group_name_H-M   'P 1'
#
loop_
_entity.id
_entity.type
_entity.pdbx_description
1 polymer ?
#
loop_
_entity_poly.entity_id
_entity_poly.type
_entity_poly.pdbx_seq_one_letter_code
_entity_poly.pdbx_strand_id
1 'polypeptide(L)'
;MATMPGSNHLTPAGSTTPAAPTSSAFSGAQYLMGLQLFVKLATFTMNSVVILLAGQGAFGLASVRFELMLSTILFLSREGMRSSLLRISADHASTKKPQPSVSVRRHGNNSNTRNNSNTRNNSNNSNNAPPAHEQRIINASLLPIAAGMAMAAILYLYYVSWGTAGDTASSSTHDSSTHDSSTHDSSTLPTTDLAPQYYLSLSLYILAAWIELCVEPLYALARARVLFKLMAQCEGVAVAGRCSAVVLVLLVGRSMDTGADGNPFQLVAFAAGQMIYAILILLSYMWSMSRELSYSLWSCYTPRRAVLEPA
;
A
#
# COMPACT_ATOMS: atom_id res chain seq x y z
N MET A 1 45.22 -29.95 66.55
CA MET A 1 44.74 -28.67 67.11
C MET A 1 45.14 -27.59 66.10
N ALA A 2 44.28 -26.93 65.32
CA ALA A 2 42.84 -26.94 65.10
C ALA A 2 42.62 -26.19 63.74
N THR A 3 41.64 -26.62 62.93
CA THR A 3 40.64 -25.83 62.13
C THR A 3 40.95 -24.36 61.78
N MET A 4 40.60 -23.74 60.64
CA MET A 4 39.80 -23.99 59.41
C MET A 4 39.98 -22.71 58.52
N PRO A 5 39.49 -22.69 57.26
CA PRO A 5 39.73 -21.63 56.25
C PRO A 5 38.61 -20.58 56.16
N GLY A 6 38.87 -19.45 55.50
CA GLY A 6 37.82 -18.63 54.88
C GLY A 6 37.94 -17.11 55.06
N SER A 7 38.11 -16.39 53.95
CA SER A 7 37.39 -15.13 53.66
C SER A 7 37.59 -14.74 52.19
N ASN A 8 36.66 -15.20 51.36
CA ASN A 8 36.38 -14.61 50.06
C ASN A 8 35.83 -13.20 50.30
N HIS A 9 36.68 -12.19 50.14
CA HIS A 9 36.24 -10.79 50.17
C HIS A 9 35.75 -10.39 48.77
N LEU A 10 34.44 -10.19 48.67
CA LEU A 10 33.74 -9.66 47.50
C LEU A 10 34.19 -8.21 47.19
N THR A 11 34.22 -7.91 45.89
CA THR A 11 34.54 -6.66 45.17
C THR A 11 34.04 -5.35 45.78
N PRO A 12 34.58 -4.21 45.31
CA PRO A 12 33.68 -3.25 44.67
C PRO A 12 34.04 -3.01 43.20
N ALA A 13 33.00 -3.20 42.39
CA ALA A 13 32.83 -2.86 40.99
C ALA A 13 33.80 -1.82 40.43
N GLY A 14 34.55 -2.22 39.39
CA GLY A 14 35.02 -1.28 38.39
C GLY A 14 33.82 -0.58 37.77
N SER A 15 33.85 0.75 37.80
CA SER A 15 32.88 1.62 37.17
C SER A 15 32.85 1.36 35.66
N THR A 16 31.87 0.57 35.21
CA THR A 16 31.42 0.61 33.82
C THR A 16 30.86 1.99 33.56
N THR A 17 31.75 2.90 33.14
CA THR A 17 31.34 4.16 32.53
C THR A 17 30.48 3.80 31.33
N PRO A 18 29.19 4.20 31.26
CA PRO A 18 28.38 3.93 30.08
C PRO A 18 29.05 4.62 28.89
N ALA A 19 29.42 3.83 27.88
CA ALA A 19 29.98 4.35 26.64
C ALA A 19 29.05 5.46 26.12
N ALA A 20 29.56 6.70 26.10
CA ALA A 20 28.85 7.83 25.56
C ALA A 20 28.46 7.53 24.09
N PRO A 21 27.26 7.93 23.65
CA PRO A 21 26.84 7.70 22.27
C PRO A 21 27.86 8.35 21.34
N THR A 22 28.43 7.55 20.45
CA THR A 22 29.46 7.95 19.49
C THR A 22 29.00 9.17 18.71
N SER A 23 29.85 10.20 18.62
CA SER A 23 29.59 11.45 17.89
C SER A 23 29.22 11.23 16.41
N SER A 24 29.62 10.09 15.84
CA SER A 24 29.20 9.64 14.49
C SER A 24 27.72 9.23 14.41
N ALA A 25 27.14 8.67 15.48
CA ALA A 25 25.71 8.40 15.56
C ALA A 25 24.89 9.70 15.65
N PHE A 26 25.42 10.72 16.32
CA PHE A 26 24.78 12.04 16.43
C PHE A 26 24.81 12.80 15.09
N SER A 27 25.89 12.69 14.32
CA SER A 27 26.00 13.34 13.00
C SER A 27 25.07 12.70 11.95
N GLY A 28 24.89 11.38 11.99
CA GLY A 28 23.91 10.67 11.16
C GLY A 28 22.47 11.00 11.56
N ALA A 29 22.18 11.06 12.87
CA ALA A 29 20.87 11.44 13.39
C ALA A 29 20.48 12.88 13.05
N GLN A 30 21.42 13.82 13.11
CA GLN A 30 21.20 15.21 12.70
C GLN A 30 20.85 15.32 11.22
N TYR A 31 21.52 14.56 10.35
CA TYR A 31 21.21 14.54 8.92
C TYR A 31 19.83 13.94 8.66
N LEU A 32 19.45 12.88 9.36
CA LEU A 32 18.11 12.28 9.26
C LEU A 32 17.02 13.22 9.78
N MET A 33 17.27 13.96 10.87
CA MET A 33 16.33 14.93 11.42
C MET A 33 16.17 16.15 10.51
N GLY A 34 17.29 16.66 9.96
CA GLY A 34 17.29 17.75 9.00
C GLY A 34 16.57 17.36 7.69
N LEU A 35 16.80 16.14 7.20
CA LEU A 35 16.12 15.63 6.02
C LEU A 35 14.62 15.46 6.27
N GLN A 36 14.20 15.00 7.45
CA GLN A 36 12.78 14.91 7.82
C GLN A 36 12.11 16.27 7.95
N LEU A 37 12.80 17.26 8.53
CA LEU A 37 12.34 18.64 8.58
C LEU A 37 12.18 19.19 7.16
N PHE A 38 13.17 18.96 6.30
CA PHE A 38 13.16 19.41 4.91
C PHE A 38 12.00 18.78 4.14
N VAL A 39 11.79 17.47 4.25
CA VAL A 39 10.65 16.79 3.59
C VAL A 39 9.32 17.35 4.11
N LYS A 40 9.17 17.60 5.43
CA LYS A 40 7.95 18.20 5.98
C LYS A 40 7.72 19.63 5.50
N LEU A 41 8.78 20.45 5.43
CA LEU A 41 8.70 21.81 4.93
C LEU A 41 8.40 21.83 3.44
N ALA A 42 9.07 20.99 2.65
CA ALA A 42 8.82 20.84 1.23
C ALA A 42 7.38 20.41 0.96
N THR A 43 6.87 19.42 1.70
CA THR A 43 5.46 19.01 1.59
C THR A 43 4.51 20.14 1.99
N PHE A 44 4.82 20.91 3.03
CA PHE A 44 4.00 22.07 3.42
C PHE A 44 4.00 23.17 2.35
N THR A 45 5.16 23.51 1.80
CA THR A 45 5.28 24.51 0.73
C THR A 45 4.56 24.05 -0.53
N MET A 46 4.76 22.79 -0.94
CA MET A 46 4.08 22.23 -2.09
C MET A 46 2.56 22.19 -1.88
N ASN A 47 2.11 21.74 -0.70
CA ASN A 47 0.70 21.71 -0.35
C ASN A 47 0.10 23.13 -0.28
N SER A 48 0.88 24.11 0.16
CA SER A 48 0.48 25.53 0.17
C SER A 48 0.34 26.10 -1.24
N VAL A 49 1.30 25.80 -2.14
CA VAL A 49 1.25 26.20 -3.55
C VAL A 49 0.04 25.56 -4.25
N VAL A 50 -0.27 24.31 -3.94
CA VAL A 50 -1.43 23.60 -4.49
C VAL A 50 -2.74 24.27 -4.06
N ILE A 51 -2.89 24.64 -2.78
CA ILE A 51 -4.09 25.37 -2.30
C ILE A 51 -4.24 26.71 -3.01
N LEU A 52 -3.14 27.41 -3.25
CA LEU A 52 -3.14 28.72 -3.94
C LEU A 52 -3.48 28.60 -5.43
N LEU A 53 -3.02 27.53 -6.11
CA LEU A 53 -3.23 27.33 -7.54
C LEU A 53 -4.57 26.65 -7.88
N ALA A 54 -5.08 25.80 -6.99
CA ALA A 54 -6.23 24.95 -7.26
C ALA A 54 -7.59 25.54 -6.85
N GLY A 55 -7.64 26.65 -6.10
CA GLY A 55 -8.89 27.20 -5.60
C GLY A 55 -9.58 26.35 -4.52
N GLN A 56 -10.35 27.00 -3.64
CA GLN A 56 -10.88 26.37 -2.43
C GLN A 56 -11.93 25.27 -2.71
N GLY A 57 -12.67 25.37 -3.83
CA GLY A 57 -13.72 24.42 -4.19
C GLY A 57 -13.20 23.08 -4.75
N ALA A 58 -12.29 23.12 -5.74
CA ALA A 58 -11.76 21.91 -6.36
C ALA A 58 -10.83 21.14 -5.41
N PHE A 59 -10.05 21.85 -4.58
CA PHE A 59 -9.23 21.24 -3.53
C PHE A 59 -10.10 20.50 -2.49
N GLY A 60 -11.19 21.12 -2.03
CA GLY A 60 -12.12 20.49 -1.10
C GLY A 60 -12.76 19.22 -1.67
N LEU A 61 -13.18 19.25 -2.95
CA LEU A 61 -13.74 18.08 -3.61
C LEU A 61 -12.71 16.96 -3.80
N ALA A 62 -11.48 17.28 -4.23
CA ALA A 62 -10.42 16.31 -4.40
C ALA A 62 -10.03 15.63 -3.07
N SER A 63 -9.77 16.41 -2.02
CA SER A 63 -9.31 15.88 -0.73
C SER A 63 -10.41 15.22 0.08
N VAL A 64 -11.62 15.79 0.15
CA VAL A 64 -12.70 15.20 0.95
C VAL A 64 -13.35 14.04 0.21
N ARG A 65 -13.56 14.13 -1.10
CA ARG A 65 -14.32 13.08 -1.81
C ARG A 65 -13.44 12.00 -2.39
N PHE A 66 -12.38 12.36 -3.12
CA PHE A 66 -11.55 11.37 -3.80
C PHE A 66 -10.46 10.77 -2.91
N GLU A 67 -9.73 11.57 -2.14
CA GLU A 67 -8.69 11.02 -1.25
C GLU A 67 -9.27 10.19 -0.12
N LEU A 68 -10.36 10.64 0.53
CA LEU A 68 -11.01 9.83 1.57
C LEU A 68 -11.57 8.53 1.00
N MET A 69 -12.19 8.57 -0.18
CA MET A 69 -12.68 7.37 -0.86
C MET A 69 -11.52 6.40 -1.15
N LEU A 70 -10.44 6.88 -1.76
CA LEU A 70 -9.26 6.07 -2.07
C LEU A 70 -8.64 5.47 -0.80
N SER A 71 -8.37 6.29 0.21
CA SER A 71 -7.80 5.85 1.47
C SER A 71 -8.71 4.83 2.15
N THR A 72 -10.02 5.00 2.10
CA THR A 72 -10.98 4.06 2.68
C THR A 72 -10.99 2.73 1.94
N ILE A 73 -11.00 2.74 0.60
CA ILE A 73 -10.94 1.53 -0.22
C ILE A 73 -9.67 0.74 0.10
N LEU A 74 -8.51 1.40 0.08
CA LEU A 74 -7.23 0.76 0.34
C LEU A 74 -7.10 0.30 1.79
N PHE A 75 -7.57 1.10 2.76
CA PHE A 75 -7.55 0.74 4.17
C PHE A 75 -8.41 -0.49 4.46
N LEU A 76 -9.69 -0.48 4.04
CA LEU A 76 -10.61 -1.58 4.28
C LEU A 76 -10.15 -2.86 3.56
N SER A 77 -9.65 -2.74 2.33
CA SER A 77 -9.05 -3.86 1.61
C SER A 77 -7.86 -4.47 2.38
N ARG A 78 -6.92 -3.63 2.85
CA ARG A 78 -5.67 -4.09 3.49
C ARG A 78 -5.85 -4.58 4.92
N GLU A 79 -6.78 -4.01 5.70
CA GLU A 79 -6.97 -4.38 7.10
C GLU A 79 -7.71 -5.73 7.27
N GLY A 80 -8.60 -6.07 6.33
CA GLY A 80 -9.20 -7.40 6.26
C GLY A 80 -8.16 -8.53 6.10
N MET A 81 -7.08 -8.27 5.36
CA MET A 81 -5.96 -9.21 5.16
C MET A 81 -5.11 -9.41 6.42
N ARG A 82 -4.84 -8.36 7.19
CA ARG A 82 -4.13 -8.49 8.48
C ARG A 82 -4.89 -9.38 9.45
N SER A 83 -6.21 -9.23 9.48
CA SER A 83 -7.09 -10.00 10.36
C SER A 83 -7.20 -11.48 9.97
N SER A 84 -7.11 -11.82 8.68
CA SER A 84 -7.13 -13.21 8.21
C SER A 84 -5.78 -13.91 8.36
N LEU A 85 -4.67 -13.19 8.17
CA LEU A 85 -3.30 -13.70 8.38
C LEU A 85 -3.03 -14.14 9.82
N LEU A 86 -3.58 -13.43 10.80
CA LEU A 86 -3.48 -13.81 12.22
C LEU A 86 -4.15 -15.16 12.49
N ARG A 87 -5.28 -15.45 11.83
CA ARG A 87 -6.03 -16.70 11.99
C ARG A 87 -5.32 -17.87 11.30
N ILE A 88 -4.81 -17.67 10.09
CA ILE A 88 -4.01 -18.70 9.37
C ILE A 88 -2.72 -19.03 10.15
N SER A 89 -2.08 -18.03 10.75
CA SER A 89 -0.88 -18.23 11.58
C SER A 89 -1.19 -18.98 12.88
N ALA A 90 -2.34 -18.70 13.51
CA ALA A 90 -2.79 -19.41 14.71
C ALA A 90 -3.12 -20.89 14.45
N ASP A 91 -3.70 -21.20 13.29
CA ASP A 91 -4.07 -22.58 12.90
C ASP A 91 -2.84 -23.45 12.55
N HIS A 92 -1.74 -22.82 12.10
CA HIS A 92 -0.45 -23.47 11.94
C HIS A 92 0.33 -23.65 13.25
N ALA A 93 0.09 -22.78 14.25
CA ALA A 93 0.71 -22.92 15.57
C ALA A 93 0.07 -24.07 16.37
N SER A 94 -1.22 -24.34 16.19
CA SER A 94 -1.93 -25.44 16.84
C SER A 94 -1.54 -26.82 16.30
N THR A 95 -1.09 -26.91 15.03
CA THR A 95 -0.58 -28.15 14.43
C THR A 95 0.85 -28.52 14.84
N LYS A 96 1.57 -27.62 15.57
CA LYS A 96 2.92 -27.84 16.10
C LYS A 96 2.96 -28.31 17.56
N LYS A 97 1.85 -28.76 18.15
CA LYS A 97 1.89 -29.42 19.46
C LYS A 97 2.40 -30.87 19.30
N PRO A 98 3.38 -31.33 20.09
CA PRO A 98 3.79 -32.73 20.09
C PRO A 98 2.58 -33.59 20.46
N GLN A 99 2.14 -34.47 19.56
CA GLN A 99 1.21 -35.52 19.95
C GLN A 99 1.92 -36.42 20.97
N PRO A 100 1.29 -36.73 22.12
CA PRO A 100 1.79 -37.80 22.97
C PRO A 100 1.70 -39.11 22.19
N SER A 101 2.85 -39.75 21.95
CA SER A 101 2.94 -41.04 21.30
C SER A 101 2.24 -42.11 22.14
N VAL A 102 1.00 -42.43 21.82
CA VAL A 102 0.37 -43.67 22.28
C VAL A 102 0.93 -44.79 21.43
N SER A 103 1.87 -45.56 21.99
CA SER A 103 2.46 -46.74 21.36
C SER A 103 1.43 -47.85 21.23
N VAL A 104 0.70 -47.90 20.12
CA VAL A 104 -0.07 -49.08 19.73
C VAL A 104 0.87 -50.08 19.09
N ARG A 105 1.19 -51.14 19.85
CA ARG A 105 1.99 -52.29 19.41
C ARG A 105 1.19 -53.06 18.35
N ARG A 106 1.56 -52.94 17.06
CA ARG A 106 1.02 -53.78 15.98
C ARG A 106 2.08 -54.73 15.42
N HIS A 107 1.66 -55.98 15.35
CA HIS A 107 2.38 -57.15 14.84
C HIS A 107 2.65 -57.02 13.33
N GLY A 108 3.76 -57.62 12.89
CA GLY A 108 4.40 -57.31 11.62
C GLY A 108 3.66 -57.73 10.36
N ASN A 109 4.14 -57.19 9.23
CA ASN A 109 4.41 -58.01 8.06
C ASN A 109 5.45 -57.33 7.16
N ASN A 110 6.37 -58.16 6.69
CA ASN A 110 7.52 -57.82 5.87
C ASN A 110 7.05 -57.76 4.40
N SER A 111 7.16 -56.61 3.75
CA SER A 111 7.05 -56.50 2.30
C SER A 111 8.22 -55.70 1.74
N ASN A 112 9.14 -56.43 1.12
CA ASN A 112 10.18 -55.92 0.25
C ASN A 112 9.56 -55.04 -0.85
N THR A 113 9.67 -53.72 -0.71
CA THR A 113 9.43 -52.79 -1.82
C THR A 113 10.78 -52.31 -2.32
N ARG A 114 11.11 -52.71 -3.55
CA ARG A 114 12.30 -52.31 -4.30
C ARG A 114 12.41 -50.79 -4.31
N ASN A 115 13.43 -50.25 -3.64
CA ASN A 115 13.88 -48.88 -3.85
C ASN A 115 14.50 -48.78 -5.25
N ASN A 116 13.74 -48.26 -6.20
CA ASN A 116 14.27 -47.70 -7.44
C ASN A 116 13.72 -46.29 -7.63
N SER A 117 14.17 -45.36 -6.80
CA SER A 117 14.12 -43.94 -7.12
C SER A 117 15.44 -43.57 -7.79
N ASN A 118 15.46 -43.73 -9.12
CA ASN A 118 16.36 -43.00 -9.99
C ASN A 118 16.21 -41.51 -9.66
N THR A 119 17.11 -41.00 -8.83
CA THR A 119 17.26 -39.57 -8.59
C THR A 119 17.85 -39.01 -9.86
N ARG A 120 16.98 -38.65 -10.82
CA ARG A 120 17.35 -37.77 -11.93
C ARG A 120 17.77 -36.46 -11.29
N ASN A 121 19.08 -36.29 -11.13
CA ASN A 121 19.73 -35.00 -11.04
C ASN A 121 19.38 -34.22 -12.31
N ASN A 122 18.22 -33.57 -12.32
CA ASN A 122 17.90 -32.53 -13.28
C ASN A 122 18.34 -31.20 -12.69
N SER A 123 19.64 -31.07 -12.53
CA SER A 123 20.34 -29.86 -12.12
C SER A 123 20.49 -28.92 -13.32
N ASN A 124 19.39 -28.59 -14.00
CA ASN A 124 19.37 -27.57 -15.04
C ASN A 124 17.97 -26.95 -15.10
N ASN A 125 17.91 -25.67 -14.72
CA ASN A 125 16.75 -24.79 -14.70
C ASN A 125 15.90 -24.79 -13.41
N SER A 126 16.54 -24.63 -12.24
CA SER A 126 15.81 -24.12 -11.07
C SER A 126 15.37 -22.68 -11.38
N ASN A 127 14.15 -22.55 -11.90
CA ASN A 127 13.36 -21.35 -11.70
C ASN A 127 13.30 -21.17 -10.18
N ASN A 128 14.21 -20.36 -9.63
CA ASN A 128 14.36 -20.12 -8.20
C ASN A 128 12.96 -19.80 -7.66
N ALA A 129 12.35 -20.73 -6.94
CA ALA A 129 11.04 -20.50 -6.37
C ALA A 129 11.23 -19.74 -5.05
N PRO A 130 10.34 -18.81 -4.69
CA PRO A 130 10.37 -18.21 -3.36
C PRO A 130 10.30 -19.28 -2.27
N PRO A 131 11.03 -19.12 -1.15
CA PRO A 131 10.96 -20.04 -0.02
C PRO A 131 9.52 -20.11 0.54
N ALA A 132 9.19 -21.24 1.19
CA ALA A 132 7.83 -21.57 1.60
C ALA A 132 7.16 -20.49 2.49
N HIS A 133 7.95 -19.77 3.30
CA HIS A 133 7.45 -18.67 4.14
C HIS A 133 7.08 -17.43 3.30
N GLU A 134 7.90 -17.04 2.33
CA GLU A 134 7.63 -15.92 1.42
C GLU A 134 6.42 -16.23 0.52
N GLN A 135 6.28 -17.46 0.05
CA GLN A 135 5.13 -17.87 -0.77
C GLN A 135 3.80 -17.73 -0.02
N ARG A 136 3.78 -17.97 1.29
CA ARG A 136 2.56 -17.78 2.11
C ARG A 136 2.18 -16.31 2.22
N ILE A 137 3.16 -15.43 2.41
CA ILE A 137 2.98 -13.98 2.48
C ILE A 137 2.45 -13.46 1.14
N ILE A 138 3.05 -13.92 0.03
CA ILE A 138 2.62 -13.61 -1.34
C ILE A 138 1.17 -14.06 -1.56
N ASN A 139 0.83 -15.32 -1.25
CA ASN A 139 -0.54 -15.82 -1.43
C ASN A 139 -1.56 -15.04 -0.59
N ALA A 140 -1.21 -14.65 0.63
CA ALA A 140 -2.09 -13.86 1.48
C ALA A 140 -2.29 -12.44 0.95
N SER A 141 -1.24 -11.84 0.38
CA SER A 141 -1.31 -10.50 -0.22
C SER A 141 -2.14 -10.43 -1.50
N LEU A 142 -2.35 -11.55 -2.20
CA LEU A 142 -3.21 -11.62 -3.39
C LEU A 142 -4.71 -11.49 -3.08
N LEU A 143 -5.15 -11.88 -1.88
CA LEU A 143 -6.55 -11.82 -1.46
C LEU A 143 -7.13 -10.38 -1.42
N PRO A 144 -6.49 -9.40 -0.77
CA PRO A 144 -6.98 -8.02 -0.74
C PRO A 144 -6.92 -7.32 -2.10
N ILE A 145 -6.08 -7.78 -3.04
CA ILE A 145 -6.08 -7.26 -4.40
C ILE A 145 -7.43 -7.55 -5.06
N ALA A 146 -7.87 -8.81 -5.05
CA ALA A 146 -9.16 -9.19 -5.61
C ALA A 146 -10.33 -8.47 -4.90
N ALA A 147 -10.31 -8.46 -3.56
CA ALA A 147 -11.37 -7.80 -2.78
C ALA A 147 -11.40 -6.28 -2.99
N GLY A 148 -10.25 -5.62 -3.01
CA GLY A 148 -10.11 -4.19 -3.23
C GLY A 148 -10.50 -3.77 -4.64
N MET A 149 -10.12 -4.55 -5.66
CA MET A 149 -10.53 -4.28 -7.04
C MET A 149 -12.05 -4.39 -7.20
N ALA A 150 -12.66 -5.42 -6.60
CA ALA A 150 -14.12 -5.58 -6.59
C ALA A 150 -14.81 -4.42 -5.86
N MET A 151 -14.31 -4.04 -4.67
CA MET A 151 -14.85 -2.91 -3.90
C MET A 151 -14.76 -1.60 -4.69
N ALA A 152 -13.62 -1.31 -5.30
CA ALA A 152 -13.42 -0.11 -6.12
C ALA A 152 -14.35 -0.11 -7.36
N ALA A 153 -14.52 -1.27 -8.01
CA ALA A 153 -15.43 -1.41 -9.15
C ALA A 153 -16.90 -1.20 -8.75
N ILE A 154 -17.35 -1.80 -7.64
CA ILE A 154 -18.71 -1.62 -7.12
C ILE A 154 -18.98 -0.16 -6.80
N LEU A 155 -18.02 0.52 -6.16
CA LEU A 155 -18.17 1.92 -5.78
C LEU A 155 -18.20 2.84 -7.01
N TYR A 156 -17.38 2.56 -8.03
CA TYR A 156 -17.44 3.24 -9.32
C TYR A 156 -18.82 3.07 -10.00
N LEU A 157 -19.30 1.82 -10.10
CA LEU A 157 -20.60 1.52 -10.71
C LEU A 157 -21.75 2.16 -9.93
N TYR A 158 -21.70 2.13 -8.60
CA TYR A 158 -22.68 2.81 -7.75
C TYR A 158 -22.70 4.31 -8.05
N TYR A 159 -21.53 4.95 -8.10
CA TYR A 159 -21.43 6.37 -8.33
C TYR A 159 -21.94 6.79 -9.72
N VAL A 160 -21.58 6.05 -10.77
CA VAL A 160 -22.06 6.30 -12.14
C VAL A 160 -23.57 6.08 -12.24
N SER A 161 -24.10 5.00 -11.66
CA SER A 161 -25.53 4.67 -11.71
C SER A 161 -26.39 5.68 -10.95
N TRP A 162 -25.92 6.15 -9.78
CA TRP A 162 -26.60 7.20 -9.01
C TRP A 162 -26.57 8.55 -9.73
N GLY A 163 -25.47 8.88 -10.40
CA GLY A 163 -25.36 10.11 -11.20
C GLY A 163 -26.37 10.14 -12.35
N THR A 164 -26.49 9.05 -13.11
CA THR A 164 -27.42 8.97 -14.26
C THR A 164 -28.91 8.94 -13.85
N ALA A 165 -29.23 8.48 -12.64
CA ALA A 165 -30.60 8.44 -12.15
C ALA A 165 -31.15 9.85 -11.81
N GLY A 166 -30.28 10.78 -11.39
CA GLY A 166 -30.65 12.17 -11.11
C GLY A 166 -31.08 12.94 -12.37
N ASP A 167 -30.34 12.78 -13.47
CA ASP A 167 -30.58 13.50 -14.74
C ASP A 167 -31.87 13.03 -15.45
N THR A 168 -32.26 11.78 -15.22
CA THR A 168 -33.51 11.21 -15.76
C THR A 168 -34.75 11.74 -15.03
N ALA A 169 -34.62 12.10 -13.75
CA ALA A 169 -35.73 12.66 -12.96
C ALA A 169 -35.99 14.16 -13.24
N SER A 170 -34.97 14.92 -13.65
CA SER A 170 -35.12 16.33 -14.04
C SER A 170 -35.60 16.53 -15.48
N SER A 171 -35.67 15.47 -16.29
CA SER A 171 -36.07 15.55 -17.70
C SER A 171 -37.57 15.26 -17.93
N SER A 172 -38.35 15.00 -16.88
CA SER A 172 -39.77 14.60 -16.97
C SER A 172 -40.78 15.66 -16.54
N THR A 173 -40.37 16.91 -16.29
CA THR A 173 -41.29 18.04 -16.04
C THR A 173 -41.04 19.18 -17.01
N HIS A 174 -41.42 18.93 -18.27
CA HIS A 174 -41.65 20.00 -19.24
C HIS A 174 -43.17 20.13 -19.43
N ASP A 175 -43.85 20.83 -18.52
CA ASP A 175 -45.08 21.53 -18.90
C ASP A 175 -45.42 22.72 -17.99
N SER A 176 -45.28 23.91 -18.60
CA SER A 176 -46.16 25.08 -18.50
C SER A 176 -46.31 25.90 -17.20
N SER A 177 -45.87 27.17 -17.33
CA SER A 177 -46.47 28.44 -16.83
C SER A 177 -45.88 29.18 -15.59
N THR A 178 -45.25 30.33 -15.90
CA THR A 178 -45.26 31.69 -15.29
C THR A 178 -45.24 31.96 -13.77
N HIS A 179 -44.40 32.96 -13.44
CA HIS A 179 -44.42 33.96 -12.33
C HIS A 179 -43.51 33.80 -11.09
N ASP A 180 -42.71 34.86 -10.91
CA ASP A 180 -42.15 35.50 -9.70
C ASP A 180 -41.00 34.91 -8.85
N SER A 181 -39.88 35.65 -8.90
CA SER A 181 -39.20 36.33 -7.78
C SER A 181 -38.83 35.58 -6.48
N SER A 182 -37.50 35.47 -6.30
CA SER A 182 -36.70 35.63 -5.07
C SER A 182 -36.55 34.48 -4.04
N THR A 183 -35.29 34.02 -3.95
CA THR A 183 -34.48 33.74 -2.74
C THR A 183 -34.98 32.72 -1.71
N HIS A 184 -34.36 31.52 -1.67
CA HIS A 184 -33.43 31.13 -0.60
C HIS A 184 -32.71 29.79 -0.91
N ASP A 185 -31.38 29.86 -0.91
CA ASP A 185 -30.38 28.82 -0.64
C ASP A 185 -30.76 27.35 -0.83
N SER A 186 -30.37 26.82 -1.99
CA SER A 186 -29.89 25.45 -2.08
C SER A 186 -28.45 25.51 -2.57
N SER A 187 -27.51 25.14 -1.70
CA SER A 187 -26.06 25.09 -1.91
C SER A 187 -25.63 24.02 -2.92
N THR A 188 -26.44 23.75 -3.94
CA THR A 188 -26.10 22.89 -5.06
C THR A 188 -25.25 23.71 -6.02
N LEU A 189 -23.92 23.54 -5.91
CA LEU A 189 -22.99 23.99 -6.94
C LEU A 189 -23.53 23.58 -8.34
N PRO A 190 -23.29 24.38 -9.39
CA PRO A 190 -23.75 24.09 -10.75
C PRO A 190 -23.09 22.79 -11.22
N THR A 191 -23.77 21.66 -11.06
CA THR A 191 -23.28 20.31 -11.37
C THR A 191 -23.35 19.97 -12.86
N THR A 192 -23.93 20.84 -13.68
CA THR A 192 -24.25 20.53 -15.08
C THR A 192 -23.07 20.72 -16.05
N ASP A 193 -22.12 21.64 -15.77
CA ASP A 193 -20.97 21.91 -16.65
C ASP A 193 -19.66 21.21 -16.22
N LEU A 194 -19.53 20.80 -14.95
CA LEU A 194 -18.33 20.10 -14.44
C LEU A 194 -18.44 18.57 -14.43
N ALA A 195 -19.60 18.02 -14.80
CA ALA A 195 -19.85 16.59 -14.85
C ALA A 195 -18.74 15.77 -15.56
N PRO A 196 -18.25 16.13 -16.76
CA PRO A 196 -17.25 15.31 -17.47
C PRO A 196 -15.90 15.25 -16.74
N GLN A 197 -15.44 16.37 -16.16
CA GLN A 197 -14.18 16.43 -15.43
C GLN A 197 -14.25 15.67 -14.11
N TYR A 198 -15.43 15.67 -13.48
CA TYR A 198 -15.68 14.89 -12.27
C TYR A 198 -15.56 13.38 -12.54
N TYR A 199 -16.26 12.85 -13.55
CA TYR A 199 -16.21 11.42 -13.89
C TYR A 199 -14.83 10.99 -14.38
N LEU A 200 -14.13 11.86 -15.12
CA LEU A 200 -12.74 11.60 -15.51
C LEU A 200 -11.83 11.47 -14.28
N SER A 201 -11.93 12.42 -13.34
CA SER A 201 -11.12 12.42 -12.12
C SER A 201 -11.42 11.19 -11.25
N LEU A 202 -12.70 10.86 -11.08
CA LEU A 202 -13.14 9.65 -10.39
C LEU A 202 -12.53 8.39 -11.02
N SER A 203 -12.60 8.27 -12.35
CA SER A 203 -12.05 7.12 -13.09
C SER A 203 -10.55 6.96 -12.87
N LEU A 204 -9.80 8.08 -12.90
CA LEU A 204 -8.36 8.08 -12.62
C LEU A 204 -8.05 7.66 -11.18
N TYR A 205 -8.82 8.09 -10.18
CA TYR A 205 -8.64 7.65 -8.79
C TYR A 205 -8.93 6.15 -8.61
N ILE A 206 -9.95 5.60 -9.29
CA ILE A 206 -10.25 4.16 -9.25
C ILE A 206 -9.15 3.35 -9.92
N LEU A 207 -8.64 3.81 -11.05
CA LEU A 207 -7.51 3.16 -11.73
C LEU A 207 -6.24 3.22 -10.88
N ALA A 208 -5.98 4.35 -10.21
CA ALA A 208 -4.89 4.49 -9.25
C ALA A 208 -5.03 3.50 -8.09
N ALA A 209 -6.25 3.30 -7.56
CA ALA A 209 -6.52 2.32 -6.52
C ALA A 209 -6.15 0.90 -6.97
N TRP A 210 -6.50 0.51 -8.20
CA TRP A 210 -6.16 -0.80 -8.75
C TRP A 210 -4.64 -0.99 -8.88
N ILE A 211 -3.93 0.03 -9.37
CA ILE A 211 -2.47 0.00 -9.48
C ILE A 211 -1.84 -0.11 -8.08
N GLU A 212 -2.32 0.65 -7.08
CA GLU A 212 -1.83 0.57 -5.70
C GLU A 212 -2.12 -0.78 -5.04
N LEU A 213 -3.20 -1.46 -5.42
CA LEU A 213 -3.47 -2.84 -5.01
C LEU A 213 -2.48 -3.81 -5.65
N CYS A 214 -2.10 -3.61 -6.92
CA CYS A 214 -1.07 -4.43 -7.55
C CYS A 214 0.31 -4.32 -6.88
N VAL A 215 0.59 -3.26 -6.12
CA VAL A 215 1.85 -3.12 -5.36
C VAL A 215 1.89 -3.99 -4.11
N GLU A 216 0.74 -4.45 -3.62
CA GLU A 216 0.60 -5.14 -2.33
C GLU A 216 1.53 -6.36 -2.14
N PRO A 217 1.73 -7.26 -3.12
CA PRO A 217 2.60 -8.43 -2.92
C PRO A 217 4.07 -8.05 -2.75
N LEU A 218 4.52 -7.05 -3.50
CA LEU A 218 5.89 -6.52 -3.42
C LEU A 218 6.09 -5.79 -2.08
N TYR A 219 5.09 -5.03 -1.65
CA TYR A 219 5.09 -4.30 -0.38
C TYR A 219 5.11 -5.24 0.83
N ALA A 220 4.26 -6.27 0.83
CA ALA A 220 4.19 -7.28 1.88
C ALA A 220 5.52 -8.04 1.99
N LEU A 221 6.14 -8.37 0.85
CA LEU A 221 7.44 -9.04 0.81
C LEU A 221 8.58 -8.12 1.30
N ALA A 222 8.61 -6.85 0.90
CA ALA A 222 9.60 -5.89 1.37
C ALA A 222 9.52 -5.70 2.90
N ARG A 223 8.30 -5.67 3.46
CA ARG A 223 8.09 -5.66 4.92
C ARG A 223 8.53 -6.96 5.59
N ALA A 224 8.25 -8.11 4.98
CA ALA A 224 8.69 -9.41 5.50
C ALA A 224 10.22 -9.53 5.57
N ARG A 225 10.93 -8.93 4.62
CA ARG A 225 12.40 -8.84 4.59
C ARG A 225 12.98 -7.65 5.37
N VAL A 226 12.14 -6.86 6.04
CA VAL A 226 12.58 -5.75 6.90
C VAL A 226 13.40 -4.69 6.12
N LEU A 227 13.06 -4.49 4.84
CA LEU A 227 13.77 -3.58 3.93
C LEU A 227 13.30 -2.12 4.10
N PHE A 228 13.46 -1.55 5.30
CA PHE A 228 12.96 -0.20 5.63
C PHE A 228 13.53 0.89 4.72
N LYS A 229 14.81 0.78 4.35
CA LYS A 229 15.46 1.76 3.48
C LYS A 229 14.85 1.79 2.09
N LEU A 230 14.60 0.62 1.49
CA LEU A 230 13.98 0.48 0.17
C LEU A 230 12.55 1.05 0.20
N MET A 231 11.78 0.70 1.23
CA MET A 231 10.42 1.20 1.42
C MET A 231 10.39 2.73 1.51
N ALA A 232 11.23 3.33 2.35
CA ALA A 232 11.30 4.78 2.48
C ALA A 232 11.74 5.48 1.18
N GLN A 233 12.65 4.87 0.41
CA GLN A 233 13.07 5.38 -0.90
C GLN A 233 11.93 5.33 -1.93
N CYS A 234 11.24 4.20 -2.05
CA CYS A 234 10.11 4.04 -2.97
C CYS A 234 8.97 5.02 -2.65
N GLU A 235 8.59 5.12 -1.37
CA GLU A 235 7.54 6.05 -0.92
C GLU A 235 7.96 7.52 -1.17
N GLY A 236 9.21 7.87 -0.87
CA GLY A 236 9.74 9.22 -1.12
C GLY A 236 9.71 9.61 -2.59
N VAL A 237 10.13 8.73 -3.50
CA VAL A 237 10.10 8.96 -4.96
C VAL A 237 8.67 9.15 -5.47
N ALA A 238 7.75 8.29 -5.02
CA ALA A 238 6.36 8.38 -5.44
C ALA A 238 5.67 9.68 -4.96
N VAL A 239 5.90 10.08 -3.70
CA VAL A 239 5.35 11.33 -3.15
C VAL A 239 5.92 12.55 -3.87
N ALA A 240 7.24 12.59 -4.09
CA ALA A 240 7.87 13.69 -4.83
C ALA A 240 7.31 13.79 -6.26
N GLY A 241 7.14 12.64 -6.93
CA GLY A 241 6.54 12.57 -8.25
C GLY A 241 5.10 13.08 -8.30
N ARG A 242 4.24 12.63 -7.37
CA ARG A 242 2.87 13.12 -7.19
C ARG A 242 2.82 14.63 -7.09
N CYS A 243 3.61 15.18 -6.17
CA CYS A 243 3.68 16.61 -5.91
C CYS A 243 4.12 17.38 -7.17
N SER A 244 5.17 16.92 -7.84
CA SER A 244 5.67 17.56 -9.07
C SER A 244 4.63 17.56 -10.19
N ALA A 245 3.88 16.45 -10.33
CA ALA A 245 2.84 16.31 -11.34
C ALA A 245 1.68 17.27 -11.12
N VAL A 246 1.16 17.38 -9.88
CA VAL A 246 0.07 18.30 -9.56
C VAL A 246 0.50 19.74 -9.88
N VAL A 247 1.69 20.15 -9.44
CA VAL A 247 2.20 21.49 -9.71
C VAL A 247 2.36 21.74 -11.21
N LEU A 248 2.95 20.79 -11.96
CA LEU A 248 3.14 20.91 -13.40
C LEU A 248 1.80 21.08 -14.13
N VAL A 249 0.80 20.23 -13.84
CA VAL A 249 -0.51 20.31 -14.49
C VAL A 249 -1.23 21.61 -14.15
N LEU A 250 -1.13 22.08 -12.90
CA LEU A 250 -1.70 23.36 -12.49
C LEU A 250 -1.01 24.55 -13.18
N LEU A 251 0.31 24.51 -13.36
CA LEU A 251 1.06 25.54 -14.09
C LEU A 251 0.70 25.57 -15.58
N VAL A 252 0.56 24.40 -16.21
CA VAL A 252 0.10 24.29 -17.59
C VAL A 252 -1.32 24.84 -17.72
N GLY A 253 -2.24 24.44 -16.84
CA GLY A 253 -3.61 24.96 -16.85
C GLY A 253 -3.68 26.47 -16.64
N ARG A 254 -2.80 27.04 -15.79
CA ARG A 254 -2.68 28.50 -15.62
C ARG A 254 -2.11 29.21 -16.85
N SER A 255 -1.24 28.55 -17.61
CA SER A 255 -0.65 29.11 -18.83
C SER A 255 -1.63 29.07 -20.02
N MET A 256 -2.60 28.15 -19.98
CA MET A 256 -3.66 28.01 -20.98
C MET A 256 -4.93 28.80 -20.61
N ASP A 257 -4.95 29.45 -19.44
CA ASP A 257 -6.11 30.18 -18.94
C ASP A 257 -6.33 31.46 -19.77
N THR A 258 -7.30 31.40 -20.69
CA THR A 258 -7.60 32.48 -21.65
C THR A 258 -8.92 33.19 -21.30
N GLY A 259 -9.53 32.91 -20.14
CA GLY A 259 -10.88 33.39 -19.78
C GLY A 259 -11.05 33.75 -18.30
N ALA A 260 -12.16 34.44 -18.00
CA ALA A 260 -12.50 34.93 -16.65
C ALA A 260 -13.07 33.85 -15.71
N ASP A 261 -13.36 32.66 -16.24
CA ASP A 261 -13.93 31.53 -15.53
C ASP A 261 -12.79 30.52 -15.28
N GLY A 262 -12.29 30.48 -14.03
CA GLY A 262 -10.99 29.91 -13.70
C GLY A 262 -10.68 28.48 -14.17
N ASN A 263 -9.39 28.12 -14.08
CA ASN A 263 -8.79 26.88 -14.58
C ASN A 263 -9.67 25.58 -14.39
N PRO A 264 -10.23 25.01 -15.48
CA PRO A 264 -11.03 23.79 -15.44
C PRO A 264 -10.22 22.52 -15.13
N PHE A 265 -8.88 22.57 -15.24
CA PHE A 265 -8.02 21.41 -15.05
C PHE A 265 -7.66 21.15 -13.58
N GLN A 266 -8.17 21.95 -12.63
CA GLN A 266 -7.82 21.83 -11.22
C GLN A 266 -8.12 20.44 -10.66
N LEU A 267 -9.32 19.89 -10.91
CA LEU A 267 -9.71 18.57 -10.40
C LEU A 267 -8.90 17.42 -11.04
N VAL A 268 -8.69 17.52 -12.35
CA VAL A 268 -7.93 16.55 -13.14
C VAL A 268 -6.45 16.56 -12.73
N ALA A 269 -5.89 17.70 -12.32
CA ALA A 269 -4.51 17.81 -11.83
C ALA A 269 -4.27 16.93 -10.59
N PHE A 270 -5.18 16.93 -9.63
CA PHE A 270 -5.08 16.06 -8.44
C PHE A 270 -5.15 14.59 -8.81
N ALA A 271 -6.09 14.23 -9.69
CA ALA A 271 -6.27 12.86 -10.14
C ALA A 271 -5.06 12.36 -10.96
N ALA A 272 -4.49 13.21 -11.81
CA ALA A 272 -3.25 12.92 -12.53
C ALA A 272 -2.07 12.74 -11.58
N GLY A 273 -1.98 13.57 -10.53
CA GLY A 273 -1.00 13.40 -9.45
C GLY A 273 -1.13 12.04 -8.77
N GLN A 274 -2.35 11.61 -8.43
CA GLN A 274 -2.58 10.30 -7.82
C GLN A 274 -2.25 9.14 -8.75
N MET A 275 -2.55 9.27 -10.04
CA MET A 275 -2.15 8.27 -11.05
C MET A 275 -0.63 8.15 -11.15
N ILE A 276 0.08 9.28 -11.18
CA ILE A 276 1.54 9.29 -11.20
C ILE A 276 2.11 8.68 -9.92
N TYR A 277 1.52 8.97 -8.76
CA TYR A 277 1.88 8.29 -7.51
C TYR A 277 1.78 6.77 -7.63
N ALA A 278 0.62 6.27 -8.07
CA ALA A 278 0.35 4.84 -8.17
C ALA A 278 1.30 4.14 -9.15
N ILE A 279 1.60 4.77 -10.30
CA ILE A 279 2.55 4.25 -11.28
C ILE A 279 3.97 4.25 -10.70
N LEU A 280 4.41 5.35 -10.08
CA LEU A 280 5.77 5.47 -9.55
C LEU A 280 6.01 4.50 -8.39
N ILE A 281 5.04 4.32 -7.49
CA ILE A 281 5.20 3.38 -6.38
C ILE A 281 5.31 1.96 -6.92
N LEU A 282 4.50 1.56 -7.91
CA LEU A 282 4.62 0.25 -8.57
C LEU A 282 5.97 0.06 -9.26
N LEU A 283 6.37 0.99 -10.12
CA LEU A 283 7.63 0.90 -10.86
C LEU A 283 8.84 0.92 -9.94
N SER A 284 8.83 1.74 -8.89
CA SER A 284 9.92 1.83 -7.91
C SER A 284 10.07 0.53 -7.13
N TYR A 285 8.95 -0.08 -6.70
CA TYR A 285 8.97 -1.39 -6.07
C TYR A 285 9.41 -2.49 -7.03
N MET A 286 8.87 -2.55 -8.24
CA MET A 286 9.27 -3.55 -9.23
C MET A 286 10.77 -3.46 -9.53
N TRP A 287 11.29 -2.26 -9.78
CA TRP A 287 12.70 -2.06 -10.07
C TRP A 287 13.60 -2.41 -8.89
N SER A 288 13.27 -1.90 -7.70
CA SER A 288 14.09 -2.17 -6.50
C SER A 288 14.05 -3.65 -6.12
N MET A 289 12.87 -4.28 -6.17
CA MET A 289 12.70 -5.69 -5.84
C MET A 289 13.33 -6.62 -6.89
N SER A 290 13.43 -6.19 -8.16
CA SER A 290 14.13 -6.96 -9.20
C SER A 290 15.63 -7.13 -8.92
N ARG A 291 16.20 -6.20 -8.15
CA ARG A 291 17.61 -6.24 -7.74
C ARG A 291 17.83 -7.05 -6.47
N GLU A 292 16.82 -7.14 -5.61
CA GLU A 292 16.89 -7.81 -4.30
C GLU A 292 16.44 -9.29 -4.34
N LEU A 293 15.68 -9.70 -5.35
CA LEU A 293 15.19 -11.06 -5.49
C LEU A 293 16.12 -11.92 -6.35
N SER A 294 16.44 -13.11 -5.84
CA SER A 294 17.12 -14.17 -6.62
C SER A 294 16.19 -14.87 -7.62
N TYR A 295 14.91 -14.47 -7.70
CA TYR A 295 13.88 -15.08 -8.53
C TYR A 295 13.07 -14.04 -9.30
N SER A 296 12.33 -14.48 -10.33
CA SER A 296 11.53 -13.57 -11.16
C SER A 296 10.40 -12.90 -10.39
N LEU A 297 10.22 -11.59 -10.59
CA LEU A 297 9.11 -10.79 -10.03
C LEU A 297 7.74 -11.41 -10.29
N TRP A 298 7.57 -12.12 -11.42
CA TRP A 298 6.32 -12.79 -11.75
C TRP A 298 5.89 -13.81 -10.69
N SER A 299 6.86 -14.40 -9.98
CA SER A 299 6.56 -15.34 -8.88
C SER A 299 5.87 -14.67 -7.69
N CYS A 300 5.94 -13.33 -7.56
CA CYS A 300 5.19 -12.56 -6.56
C CYS A 300 3.72 -12.37 -6.93
N TYR A 301 3.32 -12.60 -8.18
CA TYR A 301 1.95 -12.42 -8.66
C TYR A 301 1.23 -13.75 -8.94
N THR A 302 1.97 -14.86 -8.99
CA THR A 302 1.37 -16.19 -9.19
C THR A 302 1.17 -16.94 -7.88
N PRO A 303 -0.06 -17.40 -7.57
CA PRO A 303 -0.27 -18.26 -6.42
C PRO A 303 0.39 -19.63 -6.65
N ARG A 304 1.25 -20.06 -5.72
CA ARG A 304 1.83 -21.42 -5.71
C ARG A 304 1.60 -22.10 -4.37
N ARG A 305 1.50 -23.44 -4.37
CA ARG A 305 1.49 -24.22 -3.13
C ARG A 305 2.88 -24.11 -2.50
N ALA A 306 2.94 -23.68 -1.24
CA ALA A 306 4.17 -23.75 -0.47
C ALA A 306 4.51 -25.23 -0.29
N VAL A 307 5.54 -25.71 -0.98
CA VAL A 307 6.05 -27.07 -0.78
C VAL A 307 6.66 -27.08 0.62
N LEU A 308 6.01 -27.80 1.53
CA LEU A 308 6.54 -28.06 2.86
C LEU A 308 7.77 -28.94 2.67
N GLU A 309 8.96 -28.46 3.07
CA GLU A 309 10.08 -29.38 3.26
C GLU A 309 9.68 -30.40 4.34
N PRO A 310 9.83 -31.71 4.09
CA PRO A 310 9.69 -32.71 5.14
C PRO A 310 10.77 -32.44 6.20
N ALA A 311 10.32 -32.36 7.45
CA ALA A 311 11.17 -32.22 8.64
C ALA A 311 12.05 -33.45 8.88
#